data_AF-A8ZZ49-F1
#
_entry.id   AF-A8ZZ49-F1
#
_cell.length_a   1.000
_cell.length_b   1.000
_cell.length_c   1.000
_cell.angle_alpha   90.00
_cell.angle_beta   90.00
_cell.angle_gamma   90.00
#
_symmetry.space_group_name_H-M   'P 1'
#
loop_
_entity.id
_entity.type
_entity.pdbx_description
1 polymer ?
#
loop_
_entity_poly.entity_id
_entity_poly.type
_entity_poly.pdbx_seq_one_letter_code
_entity_poly.pdbx_strand_id
1 'polypeptide(L)'
;MMRTRFIFSGSGGQGVITAAVILGEAAAIYEGLNAVQAQSYGPEARGGAARAELIISDYPINFPRVNNANVLVCLTQAAYNKYYEAIRPGGLLVTDSRHVKTSKSVDARQIELPLFQAATETVGNPIVLNICMVGAVTALTGVVKKASVEKALVAHVPADYLELNQQAFALGYELGAPYAM
;
A
#
# COMPACT_ATOMS: atom_id res chain seq x y z
N MET A 1 -20.67 1.84 -9.24
CA MET A 1 -19.42 2.30 -9.91
C MET A 1 -18.39 2.53 -8.84
N MET A 2 -17.45 1.61 -8.76
CA MET A 2 -16.33 1.61 -7.83
C MET A 2 -15.10 2.18 -8.54
N ARG A 3 -14.49 3.20 -7.94
CA ARG A 3 -13.14 3.64 -8.31
C ARG A 3 -12.37 4.00 -7.04
N THR A 4 -11.26 3.32 -6.82
CA THR A 4 -10.40 3.54 -5.67
C THR A 4 -9.02 3.94 -6.13
N ARG A 5 -8.56 5.10 -5.64
CA ARG A 5 -7.25 5.68 -5.93
C ARG A 5 -6.35 5.54 -4.72
N PHE A 6 -5.18 4.96 -4.93
CA PHE A 6 -4.18 4.69 -3.93
C PHE A 6 -2.92 5.51 -4.22
N ILE A 7 -2.30 5.99 -3.15
CA ILE A 7 -0.93 6.45 -3.16
C ILE A 7 -0.17 5.62 -2.13
N PHE A 8 0.87 4.93 -2.57
CA PHE A 8 1.83 4.24 -1.71
C PHE A 8 3.11 5.05 -1.65
N SER A 9 3.57 5.39 -0.45
CA SER A 9 4.75 6.24 -0.28
C SER A 9 5.63 5.82 0.89
N GLY A 10 6.93 6.08 0.75
CA GLY A 10 7.97 5.64 1.66
C GLY A 10 9.34 6.12 1.18
N SER A 11 10.42 5.50 1.66
CA SER A 11 11.75 5.73 1.12
C SER A 11 12.00 4.91 -0.15
N GLY A 12 12.84 5.41 -1.05
CA GLY A 12 13.41 4.60 -2.13
C GLY A 12 14.01 3.29 -1.60
N GLY A 13 13.67 2.16 -2.23
CA GLY A 13 14.09 0.83 -1.78
C GLY A 13 13.10 0.09 -0.88
N GLN A 14 12.07 0.76 -0.31
CA GLN A 14 11.05 0.10 0.52
C GLN A 14 9.96 -0.63 -0.28
N GLY A 15 10.14 -0.87 -1.58
CA GLY A 15 9.20 -1.69 -2.37
C GLY A 15 7.78 -1.13 -2.55
N VAL A 16 7.55 0.19 -2.42
CA VAL A 16 6.22 0.80 -2.58
C VAL A 16 5.64 0.66 -3.99
N ILE A 17 6.50 0.55 -5.00
CA ILE A 17 6.11 0.28 -6.39
C ILE A 17 5.63 -1.16 -6.53
N THR A 18 6.42 -2.11 -6.04
CA THR A 18 6.07 -3.54 -6.02
C THR A 18 4.74 -3.76 -5.32
N ALA A 19 4.49 -3.07 -4.21
CA ALA A 19 3.21 -3.13 -3.52
C ALA A 19 2.02 -2.69 -4.41
N ALA A 20 2.17 -1.57 -5.13
CA ALA A 20 1.14 -1.08 -6.05
C ALA A 20 0.91 -2.05 -7.22
N VAL A 21 1.97 -2.65 -7.75
CA VAL A 21 1.90 -3.65 -8.83
C VAL A 21 1.16 -4.90 -8.37
N ILE A 22 1.54 -5.48 -7.22
CA ILE A 22 0.89 -6.68 -6.67
C ILE A 22 -0.62 -6.44 -6.48
N LEU A 23 -1.01 -5.31 -5.88
CA LEU A 23 -2.43 -5.00 -5.66
C LEU A 23 -3.18 -4.72 -6.98
N GLY A 24 -2.51 -4.07 -7.94
CA GLY A 24 -3.08 -3.80 -9.26
C GLY A 24 -3.30 -5.08 -10.08
N GLU A 25 -2.36 -6.01 -10.04
CA GLU A 25 -2.48 -7.31 -10.70
C GLU A 25 -3.53 -8.21 -10.01
N ALA A 26 -3.61 -8.17 -8.68
CA ALA A 26 -4.70 -8.80 -7.95
C ALA A 26 -6.07 -8.37 -8.51
N ALA A 27 -6.25 -7.07 -8.74
CA ALA A 27 -7.48 -6.52 -9.29
C ALA A 27 -7.68 -6.89 -10.78
N ALA A 28 -6.66 -6.70 -11.61
CA ALA A 28 -6.81 -6.83 -13.06
C ALA A 28 -6.84 -8.29 -13.54
N ILE A 29 -5.90 -9.11 -13.06
CA ILE A 29 -5.69 -10.47 -13.56
C ILE A 29 -6.68 -11.43 -12.90
N TYR A 30 -6.94 -11.27 -11.60
CA TYR A 30 -7.69 -12.25 -10.82
C TYR A 30 -9.14 -11.84 -10.51
N GLU A 31 -9.52 -10.58 -10.74
CA GLU A 31 -10.88 -10.08 -10.48
C GLU A 31 -11.54 -9.39 -11.68
N GLY A 32 -10.86 -9.26 -12.81
CA GLY A 32 -11.41 -8.67 -14.03
C GLY A 32 -11.70 -7.17 -13.91
N LEU A 33 -11.07 -6.48 -12.97
CA LEU A 33 -11.17 -5.02 -12.81
C LEU A 33 -10.19 -4.29 -13.74
N ASN A 34 -10.39 -3.00 -13.90
CA ASN A 34 -9.40 -2.14 -14.56
C ASN A 34 -8.41 -1.66 -13.51
N ALA A 35 -7.11 -1.81 -13.78
CA ALA A 35 -6.05 -1.27 -12.93
C ALA A 35 -5.06 -0.44 -13.76
N VAL A 36 -4.66 0.72 -13.24
CA VAL A 36 -3.56 1.52 -13.78
C VAL A 36 -2.60 1.84 -12.66
N GLN A 37 -1.35 1.40 -12.81
CA GLN A 37 -0.24 1.76 -11.93
C GLN A 37 0.59 2.85 -12.61
N ALA A 38 0.90 3.90 -11.85
CA ALA A 38 1.77 4.98 -12.31
C ALA A 38 2.78 5.33 -11.21
N GLN A 39 3.88 5.93 -11.61
CA GLN A 39 4.96 6.28 -10.71
C GLN A 39 5.76 7.45 -11.26
N SER A 40 6.19 8.30 -10.36
CA SER A 40 7.06 9.42 -10.68
C SER A 40 8.45 9.12 -10.16
N TYR A 41 9.42 9.04 -11.07
CA TYR A 41 10.83 8.91 -10.72
C TYR A 41 11.53 10.27 -10.89
N GLY A 42 12.25 10.66 -9.85
CA GLY A 42 13.17 11.79 -9.86
C GLY A 42 14.45 11.43 -9.09
N PRO A 43 15.18 12.41 -8.52
CA PRO A 43 16.35 12.16 -7.66
C PRO A 43 16.07 11.19 -6.49
N GLU A 44 14.80 10.97 -6.16
CA GLU A 44 14.34 10.12 -5.05
C GLU A 44 14.68 8.64 -5.19
N ALA A 45 15.02 8.16 -6.40
CA ALA A 45 15.56 6.81 -6.61
C ALA A 45 16.85 6.55 -5.82
N ARG A 46 17.50 7.60 -5.28
CA ARG A 46 18.71 7.54 -4.44
C ARG A 46 18.46 7.86 -2.96
N GLY A 47 17.29 7.49 -2.44
CA GLY A 47 17.00 7.58 -0.99
C GLY A 47 16.07 8.71 -0.56
N GLY A 48 15.30 9.29 -1.49
CA GLY A 48 14.25 10.27 -1.18
C GLY A 48 12.89 9.63 -0.94
N ALA A 49 11.89 10.47 -0.68
CA ALA A 49 10.49 10.05 -0.57
C ALA A 49 9.96 9.58 -1.94
N ALA A 50 9.75 8.28 -2.08
CA ALA A 50 9.21 7.62 -3.26
C ALA A 50 7.68 7.53 -3.19
N ARG A 51 7.04 7.51 -4.37
CA ARG A 51 5.58 7.44 -4.53
C ARG A 51 5.21 6.53 -5.69
N ALA A 52 4.28 5.62 -5.44
CA ALA A 52 3.57 4.85 -6.45
C ALA A 52 2.08 5.14 -6.37
N GLU A 53 1.43 5.21 -7.52
CA GLU A 53 0.00 5.46 -7.68
C GLU A 53 -0.67 4.23 -8.26
N LEU A 54 -1.87 3.93 -7.78
CA LEU A 54 -2.69 2.86 -8.32
C LEU A 54 -4.15 3.32 -8.39
N ILE A 55 -4.81 3.06 -9.51
CA ILE A 55 -6.24 3.26 -9.69
C ILE A 55 -6.85 1.90 -9.99
N ILE A 56 -7.82 1.47 -9.19
CA ILE A 56 -8.63 0.26 -9.45
C ILE A 56 -10.07 0.71 -9.73
N SER A 57 -10.72 0.14 -10.75
CA SER A 57 -12.01 0.61 -11.25
C SER A 57 -12.84 -0.51 -11.89
N ASP A 58 -14.14 -0.56 -11.63
CA ASP A 58 -15.09 -1.46 -12.31
C ASP A 58 -15.53 -0.96 -13.71
N TYR A 59 -15.00 0.19 -14.14
CA TYR A 59 -15.19 0.80 -15.47
C TYR A 59 -13.87 1.37 -16.02
N PRO A 60 -13.78 1.69 -17.33
CA PRO A 60 -12.55 2.18 -17.97
C PRO A 60 -11.90 3.38 -17.28
N ILE A 61 -10.57 3.36 -17.22
CA ILE A 61 -9.74 4.43 -16.63
C ILE A 61 -9.19 5.32 -17.74
N ASN A 62 -9.79 6.50 -17.91
CA ASN A 62 -9.40 7.45 -18.95
C ASN A 62 -8.35 8.49 -18.48
N PHE A 63 -8.07 8.55 -17.18
CA PHE A 63 -7.11 9.49 -16.58
C PHE A 63 -6.16 8.74 -15.62
N PRO A 64 -4.91 8.47 -16.03
CA PRO A 64 -3.99 7.57 -15.32
C PRO A 64 -3.16 8.30 -14.24
N ARG A 65 -3.81 9.13 -13.42
CA ARG A 65 -3.16 9.95 -12.37
C ARG A 65 -4.04 10.02 -11.14
N VAL A 66 -3.43 9.96 -9.97
CA VAL A 66 -4.13 10.05 -8.69
C VAL A 66 -4.10 11.47 -8.14
N ASN A 67 -5.25 12.14 -8.29
CA ASN A 67 -5.60 13.33 -7.53
C ASN A 67 -6.63 12.93 -6.47
N ASN A 68 -6.53 13.49 -5.25
CA ASN A 68 -7.47 13.23 -4.14
C ASN A 68 -7.60 11.73 -3.85
N ALA A 69 -6.54 11.14 -3.31
CA ALA A 69 -6.45 9.71 -3.03
C ALA A 69 -7.54 9.25 -2.05
N ASN A 70 -8.14 8.10 -2.33
CA ASN A 70 -9.02 7.40 -1.40
C ASN A 70 -8.21 6.79 -0.26
N VAL A 71 -7.02 6.28 -0.59
CA VAL A 71 -6.10 5.62 0.34
C VAL A 71 -4.71 6.21 0.14
N LEU A 72 -4.10 6.71 1.21
CA LEU A 72 -2.71 7.14 1.23
C LEU A 72 -1.95 6.31 2.26
N VAL A 73 -0.84 5.72 1.84
CA VAL A 73 0.08 5.02 2.72
C VAL A 73 1.37 5.82 2.82
N CYS A 74 1.84 6.10 4.03
CA CYS A 74 3.12 6.74 4.28
C CYS A 74 3.94 5.90 5.26
N LEU A 75 5.03 5.28 4.79
CA LEU A 75 5.89 4.43 5.60
C LEU A 75 7.02 5.19 6.32
N THR A 76 7.24 6.46 5.97
CA THR A 76 8.27 7.31 6.57
C THR A 76 7.78 8.73 6.78
N GLN A 77 8.35 9.43 7.77
CA GLN A 77 8.00 10.83 8.03
C GLN A 77 8.22 11.73 6.81
N ALA A 78 9.28 11.49 6.03
CA ALA A 78 9.57 12.26 4.81
C ALA A 78 8.46 12.09 3.76
N ALA A 79 7.97 10.86 3.58
CA ALA A 79 6.85 10.58 2.68
C ALA A 79 5.55 11.21 3.17
N TYR A 80 5.26 11.10 4.48
CA TYR A 80 4.11 11.76 5.10
C TYR A 80 4.15 13.28 4.88
N ASN A 81 5.24 13.95 5.26
CA ASN A 81 5.38 15.40 5.13
C ASN A 81 5.21 15.88 3.68
N LYS A 82 5.65 15.07 2.70
CA LYS A 82 5.60 15.43 1.27
C LYS A 82 4.24 15.17 0.63
N TYR A 83 3.49 14.16 1.09
CA TYR A 83 2.34 13.64 0.36
C TYR A 83 1.01 13.66 1.13
N TYR A 84 0.97 14.03 2.42
CA TYR A 84 -0.26 13.97 3.22
C TYR A 84 -1.42 14.77 2.61
N GLU A 85 -1.15 15.89 1.92
CA GLU A 85 -2.18 16.73 1.28
C GLU A 85 -2.84 16.08 0.06
N ALA A 86 -2.26 15.00 -0.46
CA ALA A 86 -2.84 14.30 -1.61
C ALA A 86 -4.07 13.46 -1.24
N ILE A 87 -4.31 13.21 0.05
CA ILE A 87 -5.50 12.49 0.52
C ILE A 87 -6.75 13.37 0.43
N ARG A 88 -7.87 12.78 0.04
CA ARG A 88 -9.16 13.47 0.06
C ARG A 88 -9.72 13.55 1.49
N PRO A 89 -10.60 14.53 1.79
CA PRO A 89 -11.43 14.55 2.99
C PRO A 89 -12.09 13.18 3.28
N GLY A 90 -11.92 12.68 4.50
CA GLY A 90 -12.43 11.37 4.92
C GLY A 90 -11.79 10.15 4.23
N GLY A 91 -10.68 10.34 3.49
CA GLY A 91 -9.88 9.25 2.95
C GLY A 91 -9.22 8.40 4.04
N LEU A 92 -8.67 7.24 3.67
CA LEU A 92 -7.92 6.37 4.57
C LEU A 92 -6.43 6.71 4.52
N LEU A 93 -5.88 7.21 5.62
CA LEU A 93 -4.44 7.41 5.82
C LEU A 93 -3.88 6.26 6.63
N VAL A 94 -2.96 5.49 6.07
CA VAL A 94 -2.27 4.39 6.75
C VAL A 94 -0.81 4.76 6.96
N THR A 95 -0.33 4.65 8.20
CA THR A 95 1.04 5.01 8.55
C THR A 95 1.70 3.96 9.44
N ASP A 96 3.02 3.88 9.37
CA ASP A 96 3.80 3.08 10.33
C ASP A 96 3.94 3.83 11.66
N SER A 97 3.51 3.21 12.76
CA SER A 97 3.49 3.84 14.09
C SER A 97 4.87 4.14 14.66
N ARG A 98 5.93 3.49 14.16
CA ARG A 98 7.30 3.73 14.60
C ARG A 98 7.96 4.89 13.84
N HIS A 99 7.69 5.02 12.54
CA HIS A 99 8.42 5.96 11.67
C HIS A 99 7.67 7.23 11.32
N VAL A 100 6.39 7.33 11.65
CA VAL A 100 5.54 8.45 11.26
C VAL A 100 4.77 8.99 12.46
N LYS A 101 4.90 10.30 12.68
CA LYS A 101 4.03 11.07 13.54
C LYS A 101 3.06 11.85 12.67
N THR A 102 1.78 11.55 12.83
CA THR A 102 0.69 12.17 12.09
C THR A 102 0.24 13.49 12.74
N SER A 103 -0.39 14.36 11.95
CA SER A 103 -1.08 15.54 12.45
C SER A 103 -2.58 15.26 12.56
N LYS A 104 -3.17 15.60 13.71
CA LYS A 104 -4.62 15.51 13.92
C LYS A 104 -5.44 16.42 13.01
N SER A 105 -4.81 17.40 12.37
CA SER A 105 -5.47 18.34 11.45
C SER A 105 -5.76 17.77 10.07
N VAL A 106 -5.19 16.60 9.73
CA VAL A 106 -5.46 15.97 8.42
C VAL A 106 -6.87 15.36 8.45
N ASP A 107 -7.72 15.86 7.56
CA ASP A 107 -9.10 15.39 7.38
C ASP A 107 -9.12 14.02 6.66
N ALA A 108 -8.74 12.99 7.42
CA ALA A 108 -8.70 11.61 6.98
C ALA A 108 -8.99 10.69 8.16
N ARG A 109 -9.47 9.50 7.87
CA ARG A 109 -9.44 8.37 8.79
C ARG A 109 -7.98 7.90 8.91
N GLN A 110 -7.33 8.23 10.02
CA GLN A 110 -5.92 7.92 10.24
C GLN A 110 -5.79 6.61 11.03
N ILE A 111 -5.06 5.65 10.46
CA ILE A 111 -4.79 4.34 11.05
C ILE A 111 -3.28 4.14 11.13
N GLU A 112 -2.76 4.07 12.35
CA GLU A 112 -1.36 3.81 12.64
C GLU A 112 -1.19 2.33 12.96
N LEU A 113 -0.34 1.63 12.19
CA LEU A 113 -0.08 0.21 12.35
C LEU A 113 1.42 -0.03 12.63
N PRO A 114 1.77 -1.02 13.48
CA PRO A 114 3.16 -1.36 13.78
C PRO A 114 3.79 -2.22 12.65
N LEU A 115 3.72 -1.76 11.40
CA LEU A 115 4.11 -2.53 10.21
C LEU A 115 5.60 -2.88 10.19
N PHE A 116 6.45 -1.92 10.57
CA PHE A 116 7.89 -2.13 10.67
C PHE A 116 8.21 -3.14 11.75
N GLN A 117 7.59 -2.99 12.93
CA GLN A 117 7.78 -3.92 14.04
C GLN A 117 7.37 -5.34 13.63
N ALA A 118 6.21 -5.48 12.99
CA ALA A 118 5.72 -6.75 12.46
C ALA A 118 6.71 -7.38 11.47
N ALA A 119 7.25 -6.61 10.53
CA ALA A 119 8.24 -7.08 9.57
C ALA A 119 9.57 -7.49 10.24
N THR A 120 10.06 -6.71 11.22
CA THR A 120 11.38 -6.95 11.81
C THR A 120 11.40 -7.91 12.97
N GLU A 121 10.41 -7.85 13.86
CA GLU A 121 10.41 -8.60 15.13
C GLU A 121 9.61 -9.90 15.01
N THR A 122 8.53 -9.90 14.22
CA THR A 122 7.68 -11.09 14.05
C THR A 122 8.11 -11.92 12.85
N VAL A 123 8.26 -11.28 11.68
CA VAL A 123 8.69 -11.97 10.45
C VAL A 123 10.22 -12.13 10.39
N GLY A 124 10.97 -11.26 11.08
CA GLY A 124 12.43 -11.34 11.15
C GLY A 124 13.16 -10.73 9.95
N ASN A 125 12.46 -10.02 9.05
CA ASN A 125 13.08 -9.41 7.87
C ASN A 125 12.46 -8.05 7.49
N PRO A 126 13.17 -6.92 7.64
CA PRO A 126 12.64 -5.59 7.28
C PRO A 126 12.30 -5.44 5.79
N ILE A 127 12.87 -6.26 4.90
CA ILE A 127 12.64 -6.17 3.45
C ILE A 127 11.17 -6.45 3.10
N VAL A 128 10.46 -7.25 3.91
CA VAL A 128 9.05 -7.60 3.66
C VAL A 128 8.05 -6.54 4.15
N LEU A 129 8.51 -5.36 4.59
CA LEU A 129 7.65 -4.27 5.06
C LEU A 129 6.58 -3.90 4.04
N ASN A 130 6.92 -3.87 2.75
CA ASN A 130 5.96 -3.59 1.68
C ASN A 130 4.86 -4.64 1.60
N ILE A 131 5.18 -5.91 1.84
CA ILE A 131 4.20 -7.00 1.79
C ILE A 131 3.31 -7.00 3.03
N CYS A 132 3.85 -6.72 4.22
CA CYS A 132 3.04 -6.43 5.42
C CYS A 132 2.05 -5.28 5.13
N MET A 133 2.54 -4.21 4.50
CA MET A 133 1.69 -3.08 4.14
C MET A 133 0.60 -3.45 3.13
N VAL A 134 0.89 -4.25 2.12
CA VAL A 134 -0.11 -4.75 1.15
C VAL A 134 -1.19 -5.56 1.88
N GLY A 135 -0.81 -6.43 2.83
CA GLY A 135 -1.75 -7.16 3.68
C GLY A 135 -2.70 -6.23 4.41
N ALA A 136 -2.16 -5.23 5.11
CA ALA A 136 -2.95 -4.27 5.86
C ALA A 136 -3.91 -3.47 4.98
N VAL A 137 -3.45 -2.95 3.86
CA VAL A 137 -4.30 -2.20 2.90
C VAL A 137 -5.39 -3.10 2.32
N THR A 138 -5.09 -4.37 2.04
CA THR A 138 -6.09 -5.33 1.54
C THR A 138 -7.21 -5.53 2.57
N ALA A 139 -6.86 -5.73 3.84
CA ALA A 139 -7.84 -5.89 4.92
C ALA A 139 -8.68 -4.62 5.14
N LEU A 140 -8.03 -3.45 5.16
CA LEU A 140 -8.68 -2.17 5.44
C LEU A 140 -9.64 -1.73 4.34
N THR A 141 -9.38 -2.09 3.09
CA THR A 141 -10.10 -1.54 1.93
C THR A 141 -11.08 -2.53 1.32
N GLY A 142 -10.82 -3.83 1.39
CA GLY A 142 -11.64 -4.85 0.76
C GLY A 142 -11.80 -4.68 -0.76
N VAL A 143 -10.97 -3.85 -1.40
CA VAL A 143 -11.10 -3.50 -2.83
C VAL A 143 -10.90 -4.73 -3.73
N VAL A 144 -10.12 -5.68 -3.25
CA VAL A 144 -9.87 -7.00 -3.84
C VAL A 144 -9.88 -8.05 -2.75
N LYS A 145 -10.19 -9.28 -3.11
CA LYS A 145 -10.18 -10.45 -2.23
C LYS A 145 -8.76 -10.78 -1.80
N LYS A 146 -8.61 -11.17 -0.53
CA LYS A 146 -7.35 -11.68 0.04
C LYS A 146 -6.67 -12.73 -0.87
N ALA A 147 -7.44 -13.72 -1.33
CA ALA A 147 -6.96 -14.80 -2.20
C ALA A 147 -6.43 -14.31 -3.56
N SER A 148 -6.94 -13.21 -4.10
CA SER A 148 -6.46 -12.62 -5.36
C SER A 148 -5.08 -11.99 -5.17
N VAL A 149 -4.88 -11.33 -4.02
CA VAL A 149 -3.58 -10.74 -3.66
C VAL A 149 -2.55 -11.83 -3.36
N GLU A 150 -2.93 -12.92 -2.70
CA GLU A 150 -2.05 -14.08 -2.47
C GLU A 150 -1.57 -14.70 -3.79
N LYS A 151 -2.45 -14.81 -4.81
CA LYS A 151 -2.06 -15.28 -6.14
C LYS A 151 -1.11 -14.30 -6.85
N ALA A 152 -1.38 -13.00 -6.78
CA ALA A 152 -0.48 -11.99 -7.34
C ALA A 152 0.89 -12.00 -6.64
N LEU A 153 0.92 -12.21 -5.33
CA LEU A 153 2.16 -12.30 -4.55
C LEU A 153 3.05 -13.47 -5.03
N VAL A 154 2.47 -14.65 -5.27
CA VAL A 154 3.20 -15.83 -5.77
C VAL A 154 3.86 -15.56 -7.12
N ALA A 155 3.26 -14.73 -7.98
CA ALA A 155 3.81 -14.39 -9.28
C ALA A 155 4.99 -13.40 -9.24
N HIS A 156 5.10 -12.60 -8.16
CA HIS A 156 6.12 -11.54 -8.02
C HIS A 156 7.27 -11.90 -7.09
N VAL A 157 7.09 -12.87 -6.20
CA VAL A 157 8.07 -13.24 -5.19
C VAL A 157 8.81 -14.51 -5.64
N PRO A 158 10.16 -14.52 -5.64
CA PRO A 158 10.92 -15.74 -5.93
C PRO A 158 10.58 -16.86 -4.95
N ALA A 159 10.62 -18.11 -5.42
CA ALA A 159 10.19 -19.27 -4.65
C ALA A 159 10.84 -19.36 -3.26
N ASP A 160 12.15 -19.06 -3.18
CA ASP A 160 12.95 -19.11 -1.94
C ASP A 160 12.48 -18.12 -0.87
N TYR A 161 11.73 -17.08 -1.24
CA TYR A 161 11.21 -16.06 -0.33
C TYR A 161 9.70 -16.11 -0.18
N LEU A 162 9.01 -17.06 -0.81
CA LEU A 162 7.55 -17.06 -0.88
C LEU A 162 6.90 -17.22 0.50
N GLU A 163 7.37 -18.19 1.28
CA GLU A 163 6.81 -18.47 2.62
C GLU A 163 6.93 -17.23 3.53
N LEU A 164 8.11 -16.60 3.53
CA LEU A 164 8.37 -15.38 4.30
C LEU A 164 7.41 -14.24 3.90
N ASN A 165 7.20 -14.04 2.60
CA ASN A 165 6.31 -12.99 2.11
C ASN A 165 4.83 -13.31 2.37
N GLN A 166 4.42 -14.59 2.32
CA GLN A 166 3.07 -15.00 2.69
C GLN A 166 2.79 -14.77 4.17
N GLN A 167 3.74 -15.08 5.05
CA GLN A 167 3.67 -14.76 6.48
C GLN A 167 3.56 -13.25 6.70
N ALA A 168 4.38 -12.45 6.00
CA ALA A 168 4.32 -11.00 6.05
C ALA A 168 2.95 -10.44 5.62
N PHE A 169 2.42 -10.94 4.51
CA PHE A 169 1.10 -10.54 4.01
C PHE A 169 -0.01 -10.90 5.00
N ALA A 170 0.01 -12.11 5.55
CA ALA A 170 -0.97 -12.57 6.52
C ALA A 170 -0.96 -11.70 7.79
N LEU A 171 0.23 -11.45 8.35
CA LEU A 171 0.39 -10.60 9.53
C LEU A 171 -0.08 -9.16 9.27
N GLY A 172 0.27 -8.61 8.12
CA GLY A 172 -0.23 -7.32 7.67
C GLY A 172 -1.76 -7.26 7.62
N TYR A 173 -2.37 -8.29 7.03
CA TYR A 173 -3.82 -8.42 6.92
C TYR A 173 -4.48 -8.49 8.30
N GLU A 174 -3.93 -9.27 9.22
CA GLU A 174 -4.42 -9.39 10.60
C GLU A 174 -4.33 -8.07 11.37
N LEU A 175 -3.26 -7.29 11.18
CA LEU A 175 -3.12 -5.96 11.80
C LEU A 175 -4.15 -4.97 11.27
N GLY A 176 -4.51 -5.05 9.99
CA GLY A 176 -5.51 -4.18 9.37
C GLY A 176 -6.96 -4.57 9.68
N ALA A 177 -7.24 -5.85 9.86
CA ALA A 177 -8.60 -6.38 9.96
C ALA A 177 -9.47 -5.77 11.08
N PRO A 178 -8.98 -5.49 12.30
CA PRO A 178 -9.77 -4.84 13.36
C PRO A 178 -10.28 -3.43 12.99
N TYR A 179 -9.68 -2.83 11.95
CA TYR A 179 -10.02 -1.50 11.46
C TYR A 179 -10.73 -1.55 10.10
N ALA A 180 -11.10 -2.73 9.59
CA ALA A 180 -11.96 -2.81 8.42
C ALA A 180 -13.35 -2.21 8.74
N MET A 181 -14.01 -1.62 7.74
CA MET A 181 -15.38 -1.09 7.85
C MET A 181 -16.34 -1.93 7.02
#